data_AF-A0A9X1MGR5-F1
#
_entry.id   AF-A0A9X1MGR5-F1
#
_cell.length_a   1.000
_cell.length_b   1.000
_cell.length_c   1.000
_cell.angle_alpha   90.00
_cell.angle_beta   90.00
_cell.angle_gamma   90.00
#
_symmetry.space_group_name_H-M   'P 1'
#
loop_
_entity.id
_entity.type
_entity.pdbx_description
1 polymer ?
#
loop_
_entity_poly.entity_id
_entity_poly.type
_entity_poly.pdbx_seq_one_letter_code
_entity_poly.pdbx_strand_id
1 'polypeptide(L)'
;MQYKTMGRTAAALAVGLSVLLTGCSAQAAPEEAADTVSATPEPSPSETGPAGPSLPGGEVVQSAKGEYLQSTIAADDPVLKYDPSKTPGNLEEYLTPEQLQKGQEFALRYIVEELIDSPLNNNPDADVDAWWEEHKRLFDLGQHEAFRDGITDETGPVLRNRWQAGIESFAYDYVYSSTETRFSNLTLNVKDLYFTEKGVLVINTDFEATAKVRTPDGIGYETLYADATLGLIPSDLNESGWVIWNYKWDLTNADIPEPADSELRQKESAEG
;
A
#
# COMPACT_ATOMS: atom_id res chain seq x y z
N MET A 1 10.33 7.78 -54.67
CA MET A 1 10.56 9.15 -54.19
C MET A 1 11.23 9.05 -52.84
N GLN A 2 12.46 9.57 -52.74
CA GLN A 2 13.24 9.65 -51.53
C GLN A 2 12.85 10.92 -50.77
N TYR A 3 12.68 10.85 -49.46
CA TYR A 3 12.98 11.96 -48.57
C TYR A 3 13.80 11.46 -47.39
N LYS A 4 14.85 12.23 -47.11
CA LYS A 4 15.99 11.98 -46.23
C LYS A 4 16.15 13.24 -45.38
N THR A 5 16.17 13.11 -44.06
CA THR A 5 16.89 13.95 -43.06
C THR A 5 16.46 13.48 -41.66
N MET A 6 17.30 12.89 -40.80
CA MET A 6 18.48 13.36 -40.04
C MET A 6 18.25 14.49 -39.04
N GLY A 7 18.63 14.25 -37.77
CA GLY A 7 18.96 15.24 -36.72
C GLY A 7 18.48 14.80 -35.34
N ARG A 8 19.28 14.11 -34.49
CA ARG A 8 20.35 14.58 -33.58
C ARG A 8 19.89 15.58 -32.50
N THR A 9 19.84 15.10 -31.25
CA THR A 9 20.03 15.90 -30.01
C THR A 9 20.44 14.90 -28.91
N ALA A 10 21.74 14.76 -28.62
CA ALA A 10 22.60 15.58 -27.76
C ALA A 10 22.50 15.16 -26.28
N ALA A 11 23.49 14.36 -25.86
CA ALA A 11 23.88 14.16 -24.49
C ALA A 11 24.48 15.45 -23.92
N ALA A 12 24.20 15.76 -22.65
CA ALA A 12 24.93 16.75 -21.88
C ALA A 12 25.19 16.21 -20.48
N LEU A 13 26.42 15.72 -20.30
CA LEU A 13 27.10 15.57 -19.01
C LEU A 13 27.26 16.96 -18.39
N ALA A 14 26.94 17.11 -17.11
CA ALA A 14 27.46 18.21 -16.29
C ALA A 14 28.02 17.65 -14.98
N VAL A 15 29.35 17.57 -14.96
CA VAL A 15 30.20 17.37 -13.79
C VAL A 15 30.37 18.71 -13.09
N GLY A 16 30.33 18.74 -11.76
CA GLY A 16 30.86 19.89 -11.01
C GLY A 16 30.42 19.95 -9.56
N LEU A 17 31.04 19.16 -8.68
CA LEU A 17 31.00 19.40 -7.24
C LEU A 17 32.42 19.61 -6.73
N SER A 18 32.72 20.84 -6.33
CA SER A 18 33.99 21.23 -5.72
C SER A 18 33.78 21.54 -4.23
N VAL A 19 34.37 20.69 -3.38
CA VAL A 19 35.45 21.05 -2.43
C VAL A 19 35.13 21.96 -1.21
N LEU A 20 35.33 21.33 -0.04
CA LEU A 20 35.91 21.81 1.25
C LEU A 20 35.16 22.81 2.16
N LEU A 21 34.82 22.33 3.36
CA LEU A 21 34.99 23.00 4.67
C LEU A 21 35.26 21.88 5.72
N THR A 22 36.49 21.64 6.20
CA THR A 22 37.25 22.27 7.32
C THR A 22 36.78 21.97 8.75
N GLY A 23 37.70 21.41 9.57
CA GLY A 23 37.85 21.69 11.02
C GLY A 23 37.50 20.51 11.96
N CYS A 24 38.47 19.72 12.44
CA CYS A 24 39.37 19.91 13.59
C CYS A 24 38.82 19.47 14.97
N SER A 25 39.30 18.30 15.38
CA SER A 25 39.84 17.89 16.70
C SER A 25 39.27 18.47 18.01
N ALA A 26 38.85 17.57 18.90
CA ALA A 26 39.22 17.64 20.31
C ALA A 26 39.27 16.24 20.93
N GLN A 27 40.43 15.94 21.50
CA GLN A 27 40.76 14.75 22.26
C GLN A 27 40.76 15.11 23.75
N ALA A 28 40.12 14.27 24.57
CA ALA A 28 40.39 14.16 25.99
C ALA A 28 39.99 12.76 26.48
N ALA A 29 40.75 12.30 27.47
CA ALA A 29 40.98 10.93 27.89
C ALA A 29 39.95 10.44 28.95
N PRO A 30 40.02 9.16 29.37
CA PRO A 30 38.98 8.49 30.15
C PRO A 30 39.20 8.64 31.65
N GLU A 31 38.12 8.54 32.43
CA GLU A 31 38.20 8.22 33.86
C GLU A 31 36.96 7.46 34.35
N GLU A 32 37.18 6.69 35.40
CA GLU A 32 36.58 5.42 35.74
C GLU A 32 35.48 5.53 36.81
N ALA A 33 34.58 4.55 36.80
CA ALA A 33 33.77 4.02 37.91
C ALA A 33 32.76 4.93 38.65
N ALA A 34 31.47 4.62 38.46
CA ALA A 34 30.53 4.50 39.57
C ALA A 34 29.45 3.48 39.21
N ASP A 35 29.55 2.32 39.85
CA ASP A 35 28.53 1.29 39.90
C ASP A 35 27.24 1.88 40.48
N THR A 36 26.20 2.01 39.66
CA THR A 36 24.86 2.35 40.11
C THR A 36 23.88 1.46 39.36
N VAL A 37 23.39 0.44 40.05
CA VAL A 37 22.25 -0.37 39.62
C VAL A 37 21.03 0.56 39.60
N SER A 38 20.81 1.20 38.46
CA SER A 38 19.58 1.91 38.14
C SER A 38 18.73 0.94 37.34
N ALA A 39 17.60 0.55 37.91
CA ALA A 39 16.59 -0.24 37.22
C ALA A 39 16.27 0.44 35.89
N THR A 40 16.69 -0.18 34.78
CA THR A 40 16.22 0.20 33.46
C THR A 40 14.70 0.09 33.50
N PRO A 41 13.96 1.18 33.22
CA PRO A 41 12.52 1.05 33.02
C PRO A 41 12.32 0.04 31.89
N GLU A 42 11.58 -1.01 32.21
CA GLU A 42 10.93 -1.89 31.26
C GLU A 42 10.42 -1.03 30.10
N PRO A 43 10.71 -1.35 28.83
CA PRO A 43 10.11 -0.61 27.73
C PRO A 43 8.60 -0.73 27.90
N SER A 44 7.96 0.36 28.35
CA SER A 44 6.53 0.51 28.17
C SER A 44 6.24 0.19 26.72
N PRO A 45 5.28 -0.70 26.42
CA PRO A 45 4.86 -0.91 25.05
C PRO A 45 4.54 0.48 24.50
N SER A 46 5.24 0.86 23.42
CA SER A 46 4.90 2.06 22.66
C SER A 46 3.40 2.05 22.50
N GLU A 47 2.76 3.12 22.97
CA GLU A 47 1.33 3.33 22.80
C GLU A 47 1.03 3.09 21.33
N THR A 48 0.29 2.00 21.12
CA THR A 48 -0.27 1.61 19.85
C THR A 48 -0.98 2.87 19.34
N GLY A 49 -0.63 3.31 18.12
CA GLY A 49 -1.50 4.23 17.39
C GLY A 49 -2.93 3.70 17.38
N PRO A 50 -3.91 4.49 16.89
CA PRO A 50 -5.29 4.02 16.79
C PRO A 50 -5.29 2.60 16.22
N ALA A 51 -5.82 1.64 17.00
CA ALA A 51 -5.76 0.24 16.64
C ALA A 51 -6.35 0.08 15.24
N GLY A 52 -5.56 -0.44 14.32
CA GLY A 52 -5.99 -0.73 12.96
C GLY A 52 -7.14 -1.73 12.92
N PRO A 53 -7.80 -1.92 11.75
CA PRO A 53 -8.80 -2.97 11.61
C PRO A 53 -8.26 -4.33 12.06
N SER A 54 -9.09 -5.03 12.83
CA SER A 54 -8.95 -6.44 13.11
C SER A 54 -9.13 -7.20 11.80
N LEU A 55 -8.07 -7.89 11.39
CA LEU A 55 -8.10 -8.80 10.23
C LEU A 55 -8.36 -10.23 10.72
N PRO A 56 -9.59 -10.76 10.61
CA PRO A 56 -9.80 -12.20 10.71
C PRO A 56 -9.24 -12.86 9.45
N GLY A 57 -8.90 -14.14 9.58
CA GLY A 57 -8.59 -14.95 8.42
C GLY A 57 -9.72 -14.90 7.37
N GLY A 58 -9.36 -14.73 6.10
CA GLY A 58 -10.28 -14.74 4.96
C GLY A 58 -10.32 -16.10 4.25
N GLU A 59 -10.41 -16.08 2.93
CA GLU A 59 -10.40 -17.30 2.11
C GLU A 59 -8.98 -17.75 1.76
N VAL A 60 -8.81 -19.04 1.45
CA VAL A 60 -7.52 -19.56 0.98
C VAL A 60 -7.46 -19.42 -0.54
N VAL A 61 -6.44 -18.72 -1.04
CA VAL A 61 -6.24 -18.48 -2.47
C VAL A 61 -4.85 -18.95 -2.92
N GLN A 62 -4.72 -19.30 -4.20
CA GLN A 62 -3.46 -19.79 -4.76
C GLN A 62 -2.57 -18.63 -5.23
N SER A 63 -1.26 -18.71 -4.93
CA SER A 63 -0.24 -17.84 -5.52
C SER A 63 0.92 -18.65 -6.11
N ALA A 64 1.89 -17.98 -6.74
CA ALA A 64 3.13 -18.62 -7.20
C ALA A 64 4.02 -19.14 -6.06
N LYS A 65 3.78 -18.74 -4.80
CA LYS A 65 4.48 -19.27 -3.61
C LYS A 65 3.70 -20.36 -2.88
N GLY A 66 2.47 -20.65 -3.32
CA GLY A 66 1.59 -21.63 -2.71
C GLY A 66 0.24 -21.04 -2.30
N GLU A 67 -0.58 -21.87 -1.66
CA GLU A 67 -1.84 -21.42 -1.06
C GLU A 67 -1.59 -20.48 0.13
N TYR A 68 -2.44 -19.46 0.26
CA TYR A 68 -2.38 -18.55 1.39
C TYR A 68 -3.73 -18.00 1.81
N LEU A 69 -3.83 -17.61 3.08
CA LEU A 69 -5.03 -16.99 3.64
C LEU A 69 -5.09 -15.52 3.22
N GLN A 70 -6.12 -15.11 2.50
CA GLN A 70 -6.34 -13.70 2.17
C GLN A 70 -6.83 -12.92 3.41
N SER A 71 -6.42 -11.67 3.54
CA SER A 71 -6.88 -10.77 4.60
C SER A 71 -8.30 -10.27 4.32
N THR A 72 -9.15 -10.27 5.34
CA THR A 72 -10.46 -9.61 5.31
C THR A 72 -10.63 -8.77 6.57
N ILE A 73 -11.48 -7.75 6.55
CA ILE A 73 -11.80 -6.95 7.75
C ILE A 73 -12.92 -7.64 8.54
N ALA A 74 -12.79 -7.70 9.87
CA ALA A 74 -13.84 -8.25 10.73
C ALA A 74 -15.17 -7.50 10.51
N ALA A 75 -16.27 -8.24 10.45
CA ALA A 75 -17.58 -7.64 10.19
C ALA A 75 -18.02 -6.65 11.29
N ASP A 76 -17.52 -6.82 12.52
CA ASP A 76 -17.79 -5.95 13.65
C ASP A 76 -16.73 -4.87 13.89
N ASP A 77 -15.73 -4.78 13.00
CA ASP A 77 -14.63 -3.84 13.12
C ASP A 77 -15.15 -2.38 13.16
N PRO A 78 -14.67 -1.55 14.10
CA PRO A 78 -15.05 -0.15 14.16
C PRO A 78 -14.77 0.64 12.88
N VAL A 79 -13.77 0.28 12.07
CA VAL A 79 -13.43 0.98 10.82
C VAL A 79 -14.56 0.89 9.78
N LEU A 80 -15.38 -0.17 9.84
CA LEU A 80 -16.51 -0.38 8.95
C LEU A 80 -17.74 0.46 9.35
N LYS A 81 -17.75 1.02 10.56
CA LYS A 81 -18.89 1.81 11.05
C LYS A 81 -18.81 3.22 10.48
N TYR A 82 -19.96 3.71 10.03
CA TYR A 82 -20.09 5.07 9.52
C TYR A 82 -19.77 6.09 10.62
N ASP A 83 -18.80 6.97 10.34
CA ASP A 83 -18.43 8.10 11.19
C ASP A 83 -18.96 9.42 10.59
N PRO A 84 -20.05 10.00 11.15
CA PRO A 84 -20.60 11.25 10.65
C PRO A 84 -19.63 12.42 10.81
N SER A 85 -18.63 12.35 11.69
CA SER A 85 -17.63 13.41 11.85
C SER A 85 -16.71 13.55 10.63
N LYS A 86 -16.63 12.50 9.79
CA LYS A 86 -15.88 12.50 8.52
C LYS A 86 -16.71 12.96 7.32
N THR A 87 -18.00 13.21 7.54
CA THR A 87 -18.97 13.52 6.49
C THR A 87 -19.36 15.00 6.55
N PRO A 88 -19.11 15.78 5.49
CA PRO A 88 -19.66 17.12 5.38
C PRO A 88 -21.19 17.09 5.32
N GLY A 89 -21.85 18.05 5.98
CA GLY A 89 -23.31 18.04 6.18
C GLY A 89 -24.17 18.06 4.91
N ASN A 90 -23.60 18.30 3.72
CA ASN A 90 -24.33 18.25 2.45
C ASN A 90 -24.59 16.82 1.96
N LEU A 91 -23.89 15.79 2.45
CA LEU A 91 -24.12 14.40 2.02
C LEU A 91 -25.46 13.84 2.51
N GLU A 92 -25.89 14.24 3.71
CA GLU A 92 -27.15 13.79 4.30
C GLU A 92 -28.37 14.29 3.51
N GLU A 93 -28.19 15.29 2.63
CA GLU A 93 -29.24 15.75 1.70
C GLU A 93 -29.49 14.77 0.55
N TYR A 94 -28.53 13.88 0.25
CA TYR A 94 -28.58 12.98 -0.90
C TYR A 94 -28.61 11.50 -0.51
N LEU A 95 -28.03 11.15 0.64
CA LEU A 95 -27.82 9.77 1.05
C LEU A 95 -28.21 9.58 2.52
N THR A 96 -28.84 8.45 2.80
CA THR A 96 -29.10 8.03 4.18
C THR A 96 -27.80 7.57 4.86
N PRO A 97 -27.72 7.61 6.20
CA PRO A 97 -26.58 7.04 6.92
C PRO A 97 -26.32 5.57 6.59
N GLU A 98 -27.37 4.77 6.33
CA GLU A 98 -27.22 3.37 5.92
C GLU A 98 -26.54 3.23 4.54
N GLN A 99 -26.91 4.09 3.59
CA GLN A 99 -26.26 4.09 2.26
C GLN A 99 -24.80 4.53 2.34
N LEU A 100 -24.50 5.52 3.18
CA LEU A 100 -23.13 5.98 3.44
C LEU A 100 -22.30 4.87 4.09
N GLN A 101 -22.87 4.18 5.09
CA GLN A 101 -22.22 3.03 5.72
C GLN A 101 -21.91 1.93 4.70
N LYS A 102 -22.87 1.53 3.86
CA LYS A 102 -22.63 0.50 2.83
C LYS A 102 -21.56 0.92 1.82
N GLY A 103 -21.50 2.20 1.46
CA GLY A 103 -20.47 2.74 0.58
C GLY A 103 -19.08 2.68 1.21
N GLN A 104 -18.98 3.06 2.50
CA GLN A 104 -17.74 2.94 3.27
C GLN A 104 -17.31 1.48 3.42
N GLU A 105 -18.20 0.59 3.85
CA GLU A 105 -17.92 -0.84 3.99
C GLU A 105 -17.40 -1.45 2.68
N PHE A 106 -18.07 -1.15 1.57
CA PHE A 106 -17.66 -1.61 0.25
C PHE A 106 -16.27 -1.10 -0.14
N ALA A 107 -16.01 0.20 0.00
CA ALA A 107 -14.70 0.77 -0.33
C ALA A 107 -13.57 0.18 0.52
N LEU A 108 -13.77 0.08 1.83
CA LEU A 108 -12.73 -0.40 2.74
C LEU A 108 -12.42 -1.87 2.52
N ARG A 109 -13.45 -2.70 2.31
CA ARG A 109 -13.25 -4.11 1.95
C ARG A 109 -12.54 -4.24 0.61
N TYR A 110 -12.98 -3.53 -0.42
CA TYR A 110 -12.33 -3.57 -1.73
C TYR A 110 -10.85 -3.12 -1.66
N ILE A 111 -10.53 -2.09 -0.87
CA ILE A 111 -9.14 -1.69 -0.64
C ILE A 111 -8.33 -2.86 -0.06
N VAL A 112 -8.80 -3.46 1.03
CA VAL A 112 -8.02 -4.51 1.71
C VAL A 112 -7.96 -5.81 0.91
N GLU A 113 -9.10 -6.29 0.47
CA GLU A 113 -9.28 -7.62 -0.13
C GLU A 113 -8.79 -7.61 -1.59
N GLU A 114 -9.07 -6.55 -2.34
CA GLU A 114 -8.77 -6.50 -3.78
C GLU A 114 -7.60 -5.61 -4.17
N LEU A 115 -7.28 -4.52 -3.44
CA LEU A 115 -6.13 -3.67 -3.78
C LEU A 115 -4.85 -4.10 -3.06
N ILE A 116 -4.93 -4.37 -1.75
CA ILE A 116 -3.78 -4.68 -0.89
C ILE A 116 -3.45 -6.16 -0.96
N ASP A 117 -4.41 -7.02 -0.65
CA ASP A 117 -4.20 -8.46 -0.53
C ASP A 117 -4.79 -9.25 -1.71
N SER A 118 -4.79 -8.66 -2.91
CA SER A 118 -5.34 -9.27 -4.12
C SER A 118 -4.74 -10.66 -4.42
N PRO A 119 -5.51 -11.63 -4.95
CA PRO A 119 -4.96 -12.84 -5.53
C PRO A 119 -4.03 -12.58 -6.74
N LEU A 120 -4.21 -11.43 -7.41
CA LEU A 120 -3.36 -11.01 -8.53
C LEU A 120 -1.97 -10.55 -8.08
N ASN A 121 -1.82 -10.15 -6.81
CA ASN A 121 -0.56 -9.64 -6.28
C ASN A 121 0.45 -10.77 -6.10
N ASN A 122 1.63 -10.66 -6.73
CA ASN A 122 2.71 -11.65 -6.62
C ASN A 122 2.30 -13.06 -7.08
N ASN A 123 1.36 -13.15 -8.03
CA ASN A 123 0.95 -14.40 -8.67
C ASN A 123 1.00 -14.27 -10.21
N PRO A 124 2.14 -14.57 -10.85
CA PRO A 124 2.23 -14.61 -12.31
C PRO A 124 1.29 -15.60 -13.00
N ASP A 125 0.80 -16.61 -12.28
CA ASP A 125 -0.11 -17.63 -12.79
C ASP A 125 -1.59 -17.31 -12.51
N ALA A 126 -1.89 -16.13 -11.93
CA ALA A 126 -3.26 -15.72 -11.67
C ALA A 126 -4.04 -15.57 -12.98
N ASP A 127 -5.26 -16.13 -13.01
CA ASP A 127 -6.18 -15.98 -14.13
C ASP A 127 -6.88 -14.62 -14.04
N VAL A 128 -6.28 -13.63 -14.70
CA VAL A 128 -6.79 -12.25 -14.76
C VAL A 128 -8.18 -12.18 -15.38
N ASP A 129 -8.46 -13.02 -16.38
CA ASP A 129 -9.77 -13.01 -17.04
C ASP A 129 -10.85 -13.58 -16.13
N ALA A 130 -10.55 -14.66 -15.39
CA ALA A 130 -11.48 -15.20 -14.39
C ALA A 130 -11.75 -14.19 -13.27
N TRP A 131 -10.70 -13.56 -12.73
CA TRP A 131 -10.84 -12.50 -11.72
C TRP A 131 -11.70 -11.36 -12.25
N TRP A 132 -11.44 -10.89 -13.48
CA TRP A 132 -12.22 -9.81 -14.09
C TRP A 132 -13.69 -10.18 -14.25
N GLU A 133 -14.00 -11.39 -14.73
CA GLU A 133 -15.38 -11.81 -14.93
C GLU A 133 -16.19 -11.87 -13.63
N GLU A 134 -15.54 -12.21 -12.52
CA GLU A 134 -16.13 -12.19 -11.18
C GLU A 134 -16.34 -10.76 -10.65
N HIS A 135 -15.37 -9.88 -10.87
CA HIS A 135 -15.31 -8.56 -10.25
C HIS A 135 -15.83 -7.42 -11.12
N LYS A 136 -16.03 -7.61 -12.43
CA LYS A 136 -16.45 -6.53 -13.35
C LYS A 136 -17.72 -5.80 -12.92
N ARG A 137 -18.63 -6.48 -12.21
CA ARG A 137 -19.87 -5.90 -11.66
C ARG A 137 -19.64 -4.87 -10.53
N LEU A 138 -18.44 -4.85 -9.96
CA LEU A 138 -18.03 -3.88 -8.94
C LEU A 138 -17.63 -2.55 -9.56
N PHE A 139 -17.44 -2.49 -10.88
CA PHE A 139 -17.00 -1.30 -11.59
C PHE A 139 -18.13 -0.70 -12.44
N ASP A 140 -18.09 0.62 -12.61
CA ASP A 140 -18.97 1.32 -13.53
C ASP A 140 -18.76 0.82 -14.98
N LEU A 141 -19.86 0.50 -15.67
CA LEU A 141 -19.84 -0.02 -17.04
C LEU A 141 -19.09 0.91 -18.02
N GLY A 142 -19.17 2.22 -17.80
CA GLY A 142 -18.48 3.21 -18.63
C GLY A 142 -16.96 3.21 -18.47
N GLN A 143 -16.43 2.54 -17.46
CA GLN A 143 -15.01 2.48 -17.13
C GLN A 143 -14.42 1.07 -17.27
N HIS A 144 -15.22 0.07 -17.68
CA HIS A 144 -14.79 -1.34 -17.75
C HIS A 144 -13.52 -1.55 -18.57
N GLU A 145 -13.41 -0.93 -19.74
CA GLU A 145 -12.21 -1.03 -20.60
C GLU A 145 -10.99 -0.46 -19.89
N ALA A 146 -11.10 0.75 -19.31
CA ALA A 146 -10.00 1.38 -18.59
C ALA A 146 -9.55 0.58 -17.36
N PHE A 147 -10.49 -0.01 -16.61
CA PHE A 147 -10.16 -0.87 -15.48
C PHE A 147 -9.49 -2.18 -15.92
N ARG A 148 -10.03 -2.82 -16.97
CA ARG A 148 -9.43 -4.04 -17.53
C ARG A 148 -8.01 -3.80 -18.03
N ASP A 149 -7.81 -2.72 -18.78
CA ASP A 149 -6.50 -2.32 -19.27
C ASP A 149 -5.53 -2.09 -18.10
N GLY A 150 -5.96 -1.37 -17.06
CA GLY A 150 -5.17 -1.12 -15.85
C GLY A 150 -4.74 -2.39 -15.09
N ILE A 151 -5.52 -3.47 -15.15
CA ILE A 151 -5.17 -4.77 -14.55
C ILE A 151 -4.15 -5.53 -15.42
N THR A 152 -4.31 -5.47 -16.74
CA THR A 152 -3.54 -6.27 -17.70
C THR A 152 -2.22 -5.64 -18.13
N ASP A 153 -2.07 -4.32 -18.01
CA ASP A 153 -0.85 -3.61 -18.38
C ASP A 153 0.28 -3.88 -17.36
N GLU A 154 1.44 -4.36 -17.83
CA GLU A 154 2.66 -4.56 -17.03
C GLU A 154 3.19 -3.23 -16.44
N THR A 155 2.78 -2.10 -16.98
CA THR A 155 3.02 -0.74 -16.46
C THR A 155 1.77 -0.09 -15.85
N GLY A 156 0.67 -0.84 -15.84
CA GLY A 156 -0.65 -0.40 -15.44
C GLY A 156 -0.73 0.05 -13.98
N PRO A 157 -1.42 1.17 -13.71
CA PRO A 157 -1.68 1.59 -12.35
C PRO A 157 -2.79 0.70 -11.77
N VAL A 158 -2.43 -0.24 -10.87
CA VAL A 158 -2.91 -0.29 -9.47
C VAL A 158 -3.06 -1.69 -8.88
N LEU A 159 -3.30 -2.75 -9.63
CA LEU A 159 -3.48 -4.08 -9.01
C LEU A 159 -2.16 -4.84 -8.92
N ARG A 160 -1.67 -5.39 -10.03
CA ARG A 160 -0.55 -6.34 -10.00
C ARG A 160 0.81 -5.73 -9.62
N ASN A 161 1.14 -4.54 -10.14
CA ASN A 161 2.54 -4.10 -10.21
C ASN A 161 2.94 -3.02 -9.19
N ARG A 162 2.01 -2.25 -8.60
CA ARG A 162 2.40 -1.14 -7.71
C ARG A 162 2.88 -1.61 -6.35
N TRP A 163 2.13 -2.50 -5.70
CA TRP A 163 2.57 -3.14 -4.47
C TRP A 163 3.89 -3.88 -4.69
N GLN A 164 3.92 -4.71 -5.72
CA GLN A 164 5.09 -5.49 -6.10
C GLN A 164 6.32 -4.62 -6.37
N ALA A 165 6.21 -3.53 -7.15
CA ALA A 165 7.34 -2.62 -7.40
C ALA A 165 7.85 -1.95 -6.11
N GLY A 166 6.96 -1.62 -5.18
CA GLY A 166 7.34 -1.16 -3.84
C GLY A 166 8.18 -2.21 -3.12
N ILE A 167 7.66 -3.43 -2.95
CA ILE A 167 8.29 -4.50 -2.16
C ILE A 167 9.56 -5.07 -2.82
N GLU A 168 9.54 -5.26 -4.14
CA GLU A 168 10.67 -5.74 -4.92
C GLU A 168 11.85 -4.76 -4.85
N SER A 169 11.57 -3.47 -4.68
CA SER A 169 12.64 -2.48 -4.43
C SER A 169 13.41 -2.75 -3.14
N PHE A 170 12.83 -3.47 -2.18
CA PHE A 170 13.48 -3.91 -0.94
C PHE A 170 14.13 -5.31 -1.03
N ALA A 171 14.02 -6.01 -2.18
CA ALA A 171 14.53 -7.37 -2.37
C ALA A 171 13.99 -8.41 -1.36
N TYR A 172 12.77 -8.23 -0.85
CA TYR A 172 12.16 -9.12 0.14
C TYR A 172 11.01 -9.95 -0.41
N ASP A 173 10.82 -11.13 0.18
CA ASP A 173 9.72 -12.03 -0.14
C ASP A 173 8.67 -12.03 0.97
N TYR A 174 7.40 -11.76 0.65
CA TYR A 174 6.32 -11.99 1.62
C TYR A 174 6.26 -13.46 2.09
N VAL A 175 5.94 -13.63 3.37
CA VAL A 175 5.73 -14.91 4.05
C VAL A 175 4.24 -15.07 4.37
N TYR A 176 3.61 -16.08 3.75
CA TYR A 176 2.19 -16.37 3.91
C TYR A 176 1.91 -17.87 3.73
N SER A 177 0.76 -18.35 4.20
CA SER A 177 0.33 -19.76 4.12
C SER A 177 -1.17 -19.92 4.32
N SER A 178 -1.71 -21.13 4.20
CA SER A 178 -3.14 -21.40 4.44
C SER A 178 -3.62 -21.06 5.86
N THR A 179 -2.71 -20.74 6.78
CA THR A 179 -3.01 -20.28 8.14
C THR A 179 -2.48 -18.89 8.46
N GLU A 180 -1.75 -18.25 7.54
CA GLU A 180 -1.12 -16.95 7.73
C GLU A 180 -1.39 -16.04 6.53
N THR A 181 -1.97 -14.86 6.79
CA THR A 181 -2.17 -13.81 5.80
C THR A 181 -0.85 -13.16 5.37
N ARG A 182 -0.85 -12.45 4.23
CA ARG A 182 0.34 -11.69 3.78
C ARG A 182 0.71 -10.58 4.77
N PHE A 183 -0.30 -9.96 5.37
CA PHE A 183 -0.15 -8.88 6.33
C PHE A 183 -0.55 -9.33 7.72
N SER A 184 0.33 -9.09 8.68
CA SER A 184 0.10 -9.41 10.10
C SER A 184 -0.68 -8.32 10.84
N ASN A 185 -0.66 -7.11 10.31
CA ASN A 185 -1.41 -5.96 10.80
C ASN A 185 -1.72 -5.02 9.64
N LEU A 186 -2.85 -4.34 9.73
CA LEU A 186 -3.22 -3.25 8.85
C LEU A 186 -3.90 -2.17 9.71
N THR A 187 -3.40 -0.95 9.63
CA THR A 187 -4.07 0.25 10.13
C THR A 187 -4.63 0.99 8.95
N LEU A 188 -5.94 1.16 8.88
CA LEU A 188 -6.61 1.91 7.82
C LEU A 188 -7.37 3.07 8.47
N ASN A 189 -7.16 4.29 7.97
CA ASN A 189 -7.89 5.46 8.44
C ASN A 189 -8.64 6.12 7.30
N VAL A 190 -9.92 6.39 7.54
CA VAL A 190 -10.71 7.25 6.66
C VAL A 190 -10.36 8.72 6.96
N LYS A 191 -9.72 9.38 6.00
CA LYS A 191 -9.33 10.79 6.08
C LYS A 191 -10.54 11.69 5.92
N ASP A 192 -11.26 11.49 4.82
CA ASP A 192 -12.47 12.22 4.48
C ASP A 192 -13.41 11.39 3.60
N LEU A 193 -14.68 11.77 3.61
CA LEU A 193 -15.67 11.34 2.64
C LEU A 193 -16.38 12.59 2.10
N TYR A 194 -16.66 12.65 0.80
CA TYR A 194 -17.45 13.76 0.25
C TYR A 194 -18.25 13.37 -1.00
N PHE A 195 -19.38 14.03 -1.23
CA PHE A 195 -20.16 13.88 -2.46
C PHE A 195 -19.81 15.00 -3.42
N THR A 196 -19.38 14.64 -4.63
CA THR A 196 -19.13 15.61 -5.69
C THR A 196 -20.45 16.15 -6.24
N GLU A 197 -20.40 17.31 -6.90
CA GLU A 197 -21.56 17.88 -7.62
C GLU A 197 -22.11 16.94 -8.72
N LYS A 198 -21.31 15.96 -9.16
CA LYS A 198 -21.68 14.99 -10.20
C LYS A 198 -22.30 13.71 -9.65
N GLY A 199 -22.51 13.61 -8.34
CA GLY A 199 -23.13 12.43 -7.74
C GLY A 199 -22.17 11.29 -7.38
N VAL A 200 -20.87 11.57 -7.32
CA VAL A 200 -19.85 10.59 -6.93
C VAL A 200 -19.51 10.76 -5.46
N LEU A 201 -19.62 9.68 -4.69
CA LEU A 201 -19.06 9.59 -3.33
C LEU A 201 -17.56 9.34 -3.45
N VAL A 202 -16.74 10.20 -2.89
CA VAL A 202 -15.29 10.03 -2.83
C VAL A 202 -14.90 9.69 -1.40
N ILE A 203 -14.03 8.69 -1.25
CA ILE A 203 -13.48 8.24 0.03
C ILE A 203 -11.96 8.32 -0.10
N ASN A 204 -11.33 9.09 0.79
CA ASN A 204 -9.88 9.14 0.93
C ASN A 204 -9.44 8.38 2.17
N THR A 205 -8.45 7.52 2.03
CA THR A 205 -7.87 6.74 3.11
C THR A 205 -6.35 6.84 3.11
N ASP A 206 -5.74 6.78 4.29
CA ASP A 206 -4.38 6.25 4.41
C ASP A 206 -4.44 4.86 5.01
N PHE A 207 -3.36 4.11 4.81
CA PHE A 207 -3.13 2.93 5.60
C PHE A 207 -1.64 2.68 5.85
N GLU A 208 -1.39 1.87 6.86
CA GLU A 208 -0.11 1.30 7.25
C GLU A 208 -0.29 -0.22 7.33
N ALA A 209 0.53 -0.99 6.60
CA ALA A 209 0.44 -2.45 6.57
C ALA A 209 1.77 -3.06 7.00
N THR A 210 1.74 -3.97 7.98
CA THR A 210 2.93 -4.71 8.43
C THR A 210 2.93 -6.10 7.83
N ALA A 211 3.84 -6.32 6.89
CA ALA A 211 4.02 -7.60 6.23
C ALA A 211 5.12 -8.42 6.90
N LYS A 212 4.90 -9.74 6.99
CA LYS A 212 5.95 -10.68 7.35
C LYS A 212 6.78 -10.95 6.09
N VAL A 213 8.09 -10.71 6.17
CA VAL A 213 8.98 -10.86 5.02
C VAL A 213 10.12 -11.83 5.30
N ARG A 214 10.65 -12.43 4.25
CA ARG A 214 11.90 -13.18 4.27
C ARG A 214 13.00 -12.29 3.72
N THR A 215 14.03 -12.10 4.54
CA THR A 215 15.26 -11.38 4.25
C THR A 215 16.42 -12.38 4.13
N PRO A 216 17.63 -11.96 3.68
CA PRO A 216 18.81 -12.82 3.70
C PRO A 216 19.16 -13.37 5.09
N ASP A 217 18.83 -12.62 6.15
CA ASP A 217 19.14 -12.96 7.54
C ASP A 217 18.04 -13.77 8.25
N GLY A 218 16.87 -13.98 7.62
CA GLY A 218 15.79 -14.78 8.17
C GLY A 218 14.39 -14.24 7.89
N ILE A 219 13.51 -14.33 8.88
CA ILE A 219 12.14 -13.78 8.82
C ILE A 219 12.11 -12.49 9.63
N GLY A 220 11.64 -11.41 9.00
CA GLY A 220 11.43 -10.10 9.61
C GLY A 220 10.03 -9.56 9.33
N TYR A 221 9.83 -8.29 9.69
CA TYR A 221 8.59 -7.56 9.45
C TYR A 221 8.94 -6.21 8.83
N GLU A 222 8.16 -5.82 7.82
CA GLU A 222 8.31 -4.55 7.12
C GLU A 222 6.98 -3.83 7.10
N THR A 223 7.03 -2.52 7.30
CA THR A 223 5.85 -1.66 7.32
C THR A 223 5.80 -0.83 6.03
N LEU A 224 4.63 -0.82 5.41
CA LEU A 224 4.34 -0.15 4.16
C LEU A 224 3.26 0.90 4.37
N TYR A 225 3.40 2.06 3.75
CA TYR A 225 2.45 3.16 3.84
C TYR A 225 1.90 3.50 2.46
N ALA A 226 0.61 3.81 2.39
CA ALA A 226 0.07 4.43 1.19
C ALA A 226 -1.20 5.23 1.44
N ASP A 227 -1.51 6.04 0.44
CA ASP A 227 -2.77 6.75 0.31
C ASP A 227 -3.62 6.13 -0.80
N ALA A 228 -4.92 6.01 -0.54
CA ALA A 228 -5.90 5.55 -1.53
C ALA A 228 -7.07 6.53 -1.61
N THR A 229 -7.56 6.73 -2.82
CA THR A 229 -8.78 7.47 -3.11
C THR A 229 -9.69 6.59 -3.94
N LEU A 230 -10.91 6.33 -3.49
CA LEU A 230 -11.94 5.64 -4.27
C LEU A 230 -13.09 6.58 -4.57
N GLY A 231 -13.53 6.62 -5.83
CA GLY A 231 -14.76 7.25 -6.26
C GLY A 231 -15.82 6.19 -6.51
N LEU A 232 -16.95 6.30 -5.85
CA LEU A 232 -18.09 5.39 -5.92
C LEU A 232 -19.33 6.11 -6.46
N ILE A 233 -20.15 5.40 -7.21
CA ILE A 233 -21.49 5.85 -7.62
C ILE A 233 -22.55 4.84 -7.17
N PRO A 234 -23.76 5.30 -6.79
CA PRO A 234 -24.85 4.40 -6.45
C PRO A 234 -25.22 3.49 -7.63
N SER A 235 -25.55 2.24 -7.35
CA SER A 235 -25.83 1.22 -8.36
C SER A 235 -26.76 0.14 -7.83
N ASP A 236 -27.47 -0.55 -8.72
CA ASP A 236 -28.25 -1.77 -8.45
C ASP A 236 -27.53 -3.05 -8.92
N LEU A 237 -26.30 -2.94 -9.42
CA LEU A 237 -25.54 -4.05 -10.00
C LEU A 237 -24.98 -5.04 -8.96
N ASN A 238 -24.94 -4.66 -7.69
CA ASN A 238 -24.44 -5.51 -6.61
C ASN A 238 -25.13 -5.21 -5.27
N GLU A 239 -24.85 -6.05 -4.26
CA GLU A 239 -25.50 -6.01 -2.96
C GLU A 239 -25.10 -4.80 -2.10
N SER A 240 -23.92 -4.21 -2.36
CA SER A 240 -23.49 -3.00 -1.64
C SER A 240 -24.30 -1.78 -2.05
N GLY A 241 -24.87 -1.80 -3.26
CA GLY A 241 -25.57 -0.66 -3.83
C GLY A 241 -24.62 0.40 -4.42
N TRP A 242 -23.35 0.05 -4.63
CA TRP A 242 -22.28 0.95 -5.06
C TRP A 242 -21.37 0.29 -6.08
N VAL A 243 -20.92 1.02 -7.09
CA VAL A 243 -19.84 0.60 -7.98
C VAL A 243 -18.70 1.60 -7.98
N ILE A 244 -17.50 1.11 -8.24
CA ILE A 244 -16.27 1.88 -8.37
C ILE A 244 -16.31 2.60 -9.71
N TRP A 245 -16.33 3.93 -9.64
CA TRP A 245 -16.22 4.81 -10.79
C TRP A 245 -14.77 5.19 -11.07
N ASN A 246 -13.94 5.34 -10.03
CA ASN A 246 -12.53 5.65 -10.18
C ASN A 246 -11.76 5.20 -8.94
N TYR A 247 -10.45 5.00 -9.07
CA TYR A 247 -9.55 4.90 -7.94
C TYR A 247 -8.23 5.63 -8.23
N LYS A 248 -7.54 6.04 -7.18
CA LYS A 248 -6.16 6.51 -7.21
C LYS A 248 -5.42 5.90 -6.04
N TRP A 249 -4.15 5.58 -6.25
CA TRP A 249 -3.30 4.95 -5.25
C TRP A 249 -1.89 5.49 -5.31
N ASP A 250 -1.35 5.96 -4.20
CA ASP A 250 0.01 6.47 -4.12
C ASP A 250 0.74 5.79 -2.94
N LEU A 251 1.71 4.93 -3.24
CA LEU A 251 2.65 4.40 -2.24
C LEU A 251 3.49 5.56 -1.72
N THR A 252 3.37 5.83 -0.43
CA THR A 252 4.19 6.81 0.26
C THR A 252 5.37 6.07 0.88
N ASN A 253 6.54 6.20 0.27
CA ASN A 253 7.78 5.77 0.91
C ASN A 253 8.04 6.72 2.08
N ALA A 254 7.44 6.46 3.23
CA ALA A 254 7.91 7.03 4.48
C ALA A 254 9.28 6.40 4.75
N ASP A 255 10.34 7.11 4.35
CA ASP A 255 11.75 6.82 4.64
C ASP A 255 12.08 5.32 4.64
N ILE A 256 12.13 4.70 3.46
CA ILE A 256 12.88 3.45 3.30
C ILE A 256 14.30 3.80 3.76
N PRO A 257 14.80 3.23 4.89
CA PRO A 257 16.21 3.36 5.19
C PRO A 257 16.92 2.79 3.97
N GLU A 258 17.82 3.54 3.35
CA GLU A 258 18.68 2.95 2.33
C GLU A 258 19.20 1.62 2.90
N PRO A 259 19.06 0.50 2.16
CA PRO A 259 19.51 -0.79 2.67
C PRO A 259 20.94 -0.60 3.15
N ALA A 260 21.20 -0.98 4.41
CA ALA A 260 22.47 -0.78 5.08
C ALA A 260 23.67 -1.39 4.31
N ASP A 261 23.38 -2.19 3.27
CA ASP A 261 24.33 -2.81 2.36
C ASP A 261 24.73 -1.97 1.14
N SER A 262 24.25 -0.73 0.99
CA SER A 262 24.73 0.17 -0.08
C SER A 262 26.23 0.49 0.06
N GLU A 263 26.77 0.42 1.29
CA GLU A 263 28.22 0.52 1.55
C GLU A 263 29.00 -0.78 1.27
N LEU A 264 28.37 -1.95 1.37
CA LEU A 264 29.03 -3.25 1.13
C LEU A 264 29.31 -3.49 -0.36
N ARG A 265 28.41 -3.07 -1.26
CA ARG A 265 28.63 -3.18 -2.72
C ARG A 265 29.62 -2.17 -3.29
N GLN A 266 29.86 -1.04 -2.60
CA GLN A 266 30.90 -0.09 -3.00
C GLN A 266 32.31 -0.57 -2.62
N LYS A 267 32.46 -1.38 -1.57
CA LYS A 267 33.75 -1.99 -1.21
C LYS A 267 34.19 -3.09 -2.19
N GLU A 268 33.28 -3.94 -2.66
CA GLU A 268 33.64 -5.00 -3.61
C GLU A 268 33.98 -4.47 -5.01
N SER A 269 33.51 -3.28 -5.39
CA SER A 269 33.91 -2.63 -6.66
C SER A 269 35.21 -1.83 -6.56
N ALA A 270 35.74 -1.60 -5.35
CA ALA A 270 36.99 -0.86 -5.13
C ALA A 270 38.22 -1.77 -4.95
N GLU A 271 38.02 -3.08 -4.76
CA GLU A 271 39.10 -4.06 -4.59
C GLU A 271 39.23 -5.07 -5.75
N GLY A 272 38.53 -4.83 -6.87
CA GLY A 272 38.61 -5.60 -8.13
C GLY A 272 39.40 -4.90 -9.24
#